data_AF-A0A935UQC0-F1
#
_entry.id   AF-A0A935UQC0-F1
#
_cell.length_a   1.000
_cell.length_b   1.000
_cell.length_c   1.000
_cell.angle_alpha   90.00
_cell.angle_beta   90.00
_cell.angle_gamma   90.00
#
_symmetry.space_group_name_H-M   'P 1'
#
loop_
_entity.id
_entity.type
_entity.pdbx_description
1 polymer ?
#
loop_
_entity_poly.entity_id
_entity_poly.type
_entity_poly.pdbx_seq_one_letter_code
_entity_poly.pdbx_strand_id
1 'polypeptide(L)'
;MTSPLPVRPAPRLGEPLTSYADRLAAANGATRRHILPAHRHDVGVPPAELNEVANLAGLSEVDARQLTMDRDPPTVRGRGPTHRGGWRLHFSVEWMCPGCTARTGRRELLWQTALSPVCRECRVLLVPADRRAVSEQKVSERLLDLVGVLTSLAEASITHQSARVRLGAFRRVCAVVAQTIDDQWPDRPSSLPILDMAAARRWESFPAPTQEQSPSSWRRPHPPCTRATTGTGCCAKAHNVAAAGTPSRSRRSTSPTPAATYLSGHRRRRRPSRFWPASTARTPAACSG
;
A
#
# COMPACT_ATOMS: atom_id res chain seq x y z
N MET A 1 18.89 -20.64 16.67
CA MET A 1 17.48 -21.00 16.39
C MET A 1 16.63 -20.27 17.42
N THR A 2 15.74 -19.38 16.98
CA THR A 2 14.82 -18.66 17.87
C THR A 2 13.72 -19.63 18.31
N SER A 3 13.60 -19.88 19.61
CA SER A 3 12.54 -20.75 20.14
C SER A 3 11.19 -20.04 20.06
N PRO A 4 10.09 -20.73 19.74
CA PRO A 4 8.76 -20.14 19.74
C PRO A 4 8.39 -19.62 21.13
N LEU A 5 7.62 -18.54 21.16
CA LEU A 5 7.13 -17.94 22.41
C LEU A 5 6.08 -18.85 23.07
N PRO A 6 5.94 -18.81 24.40
CA PRO A 6 5.03 -19.70 25.13
C PRO A 6 3.56 -19.45 24.79
N VAL A 7 3.16 -18.18 24.66
CA VAL A 7 1.79 -17.81 24.27
C VAL A 7 1.79 -17.35 22.81
N ARG A 8 0.98 -18.00 21.98
CA ARG A 8 0.92 -17.74 20.53
C ARG A 8 -0.52 -17.47 20.13
N PRO A 9 -0.99 -16.21 20.22
CA PRO A 9 -2.32 -15.85 19.79
C PRO A 9 -2.50 -16.16 18.29
N ALA A 10 -3.67 -16.67 17.91
CA ALA A 10 -4.00 -16.83 16.51
C ALA A 10 -4.08 -15.45 15.81
N PRO A 11 -3.55 -15.34 14.58
CA PRO A 11 -3.80 -14.19 13.71
C PRO A 11 -5.30 -13.97 13.50
N ARG A 12 -5.74 -12.71 13.54
CA ARG A 12 -7.10 -12.34 13.13
C ARG A 12 -7.15 -12.17 11.61
N LEU A 13 -8.30 -12.43 11.02
CA LEU A 13 -8.48 -12.25 9.57
C LEU A 13 -8.20 -10.79 9.16
N GLY A 14 -7.27 -10.62 8.22
CA GLY A 14 -6.88 -9.30 7.72
C GLY A 14 -6.07 -8.46 8.71
N GLU A 15 -5.59 -9.03 9.82
CA GLU A 15 -4.78 -8.32 10.81
C GLU A 15 -3.42 -7.89 10.23
N PRO A 16 -2.98 -6.64 10.47
CA PRO A 16 -1.65 -6.21 10.07
C PRO A 16 -0.55 -6.79 10.97
N LEU A 17 0.63 -7.04 10.39
CA LEU A 17 1.81 -7.59 11.06
C LEU A 17 2.20 -6.79 12.31
N THR A 18 2.14 -5.46 12.23
CA THR A 18 2.41 -4.57 13.36
C THR A 18 1.45 -4.82 14.53
N SER A 19 0.14 -4.89 14.27
CA SER A 19 -0.88 -5.21 15.27
C SER A 19 -0.72 -6.62 15.84
N TYR A 20 -0.40 -7.59 14.99
CA TYR A 20 -0.13 -8.95 15.44
C TYR A 20 1.09 -9.02 16.35
N ALA A 21 2.18 -8.32 15.99
CA ALA A 21 3.39 -8.24 16.78
C ALA A 21 3.14 -7.58 18.15
N ASP A 22 2.30 -6.55 18.23
CA ASP A 22 1.87 -5.95 19.49
C ASP A 22 1.12 -6.95 20.38
N ARG A 23 0.17 -7.69 19.81
CA ARG A 23 -0.58 -8.72 20.55
C ARG A 23 0.30 -9.87 21.00
N LEU A 24 1.21 -10.34 20.14
CA LEU A 24 2.15 -11.40 20.46
C LEU A 24 3.11 -10.94 21.58
N ALA A 25 3.60 -9.71 21.52
CA ALA A 25 4.44 -9.15 22.56
C ALA A 25 3.68 -9.02 23.89
N ALA A 26 2.48 -8.44 23.88
CA ALA A 26 1.64 -8.26 25.06
C ALA A 26 1.30 -9.60 25.74
N ALA A 27 0.97 -10.63 24.96
CA ALA A 27 0.65 -11.97 25.47
C ALA A 27 1.83 -12.66 26.17
N ASN A 28 3.06 -12.20 25.93
CA ASN A 28 4.28 -12.77 26.49
C ASN A 28 5.03 -11.78 27.41
N GLY A 29 4.40 -10.67 27.83
CA GLY A 29 5.02 -9.67 28.69
C GLY A 29 6.23 -8.97 28.07
N ALA A 30 6.31 -8.93 26.74
CA ALA A 30 7.41 -8.33 25.98
C ALA A 30 6.99 -7.01 25.31
N THR A 31 7.97 -6.21 24.91
CA THR A 31 7.74 -5.03 24.05
C THR A 31 7.77 -5.42 22.57
N ARG A 32 6.97 -4.77 21.71
CA ARG A 32 6.92 -5.02 20.25
C ARG A 32 8.30 -5.12 19.59
N ARG A 33 9.26 -4.27 19.98
CA ARG A 33 10.63 -4.26 19.42
C ARG A 33 11.39 -5.59 19.55
N HIS A 34 10.99 -6.48 20.47
CA HIS A 34 11.56 -7.83 20.58
C HIS A 34 10.98 -8.81 19.55
N ILE A 35 9.81 -8.48 18.98
CA ILE A 35 9.11 -9.29 17.98
C ILE A 35 9.36 -8.72 16.58
N LEU A 36 9.18 -7.41 16.41
CA LEU A 36 9.27 -6.71 15.13
C LEU A 36 9.96 -5.36 15.35
N PRO A 37 11.00 -5.01 14.56
CA PRO A 37 11.70 -3.74 14.71
C PRO A 37 10.78 -2.52 14.64
N ALA A 38 11.10 -1.48 15.42
CA ALA A 38 10.21 -0.34 15.62
C ALA A 38 9.85 0.40 14.30
N HIS A 39 10.79 0.46 13.35
CA HIS A 39 10.64 1.14 12.07
C HIS A 39 9.89 0.32 11.01
N ARG A 40 9.48 -0.92 11.31
CA ARG A 40 8.78 -1.77 10.35
C ARG A 40 7.32 -1.40 10.22
N HIS A 41 6.86 -1.52 8.99
CA HIS A 41 5.48 -1.35 8.56
C HIS A 41 5.01 -2.65 7.89
N ASP A 42 3.71 -2.75 7.61
CA ASP A 42 3.10 -3.97 7.08
C ASP A 42 3.41 -4.23 5.59
N VAL A 43 4.44 -3.61 5.01
CA VAL A 43 4.78 -3.66 3.58
C VAL A 43 6.29 -3.62 3.37
N GLY A 44 6.77 -4.37 2.37
CA GLY A 44 8.19 -4.48 2.08
C GLY A 44 8.98 -5.10 3.24
N VAL A 45 8.37 -6.05 3.95
CA VAL A 45 9.01 -6.72 5.10
C VAL A 45 10.06 -7.70 4.55
N PRO A 46 11.32 -7.63 4.99
CA PRO A 46 12.33 -8.57 4.54
C PRO A 46 11.94 -10.01 4.91
N PRO A 47 12.17 -11.00 4.03
CA PRO A 47 11.81 -12.40 4.31
C PRO A 47 12.42 -12.94 5.59
N ALA A 48 13.67 -12.57 5.91
CA ALA A 48 14.32 -12.99 7.14
C ALA A 48 13.58 -12.50 8.40
N GLU A 49 13.20 -11.22 8.45
CA GLU A 49 12.46 -10.66 9.58
C GLU A 49 11.05 -11.25 9.69
N LEU A 50 10.37 -11.46 8.55
CA LEU A 50 9.06 -12.12 8.56
C LEU A 50 9.16 -13.56 9.08
N ASN A 51 10.22 -14.28 8.70
CA ASN A 51 10.49 -15.63 9.19
C ASN A 51 10.82 -15.64 10.68
N GLU A 52 11.52 -14.63 11.20
CA GLU A 52 11.75 -14.49 12.65
C GLU A 52 10.44 -14.33 13.42
N VAL A 53 9.54 -13.45 12.95
CA VAL A 53 8.21 -13.32 13.54
C VAL A 53 7.44 -14.63 13.45
N ALA A 54 7.47 -15.31 12.29
CA ALA A 54 6.80 -16.59 12.09
C ALA A 54 7.31 -17.66 13.07
N ASN A 55 8.63 -17.75 13.26
CA ASN A 55 9.26 -18.68 14.20
C ASN A 55 8.86 -18.39 15.66
N LEU A 56 8.90 -17.12 16.08
CA LEU A 56 8.46 -16.70 17.41
C LEU A 56 6.98 -17.02 17.64
N ALA A 57 6.16 -16.82 16.61
CA ALA A 57 4.72 -17.00 16.65
C ALA A 57 4.26 -18.46 16.40
N GLY A 58 5.17 -19.35 16.00
CA GLY A 58 4.82 -20.70 15.55
C GLY A 58 3.90 -20.73 14.33
N LEU A 59 4.03 -19.75 13.42
CA LEU A 59 3.23 -19.64 12.20
C LEU A 59 3.93 -20.28 11.01
N SER A 60 3.13 -20.75 10.05
CA SER A 60 3.66 -21.08 8.73
C SER A 60 4.10 -19.81 7.99
N GLU A 61 4.99 -19.94 7.00
CA GLU A 61 5.37 -18.82 6.13
C GLU A 61 4.14 -18.22 5.41
N VAL A 62 3.17 -19.07 5.04
CA VAL A 62 1.94 -18.64 4.38
C VAL A 62 1.11 -17.76 5.31
N ASP A 63 0.92 -18.16 6.57
CA ASP A 63 0.15 -17.39 7.55
C ASP A 63 0.83 -16.08 7.92
N ALA A 64 2.17 -16.10 8.08
CA ALA A 64 2.94 -14.89 8.33
C ALA A 64 2.81 -13.89 7.17
N ARG A 65 2.83 -14.36 5.91
CA ARG A 65 2.60 -13.51 4.74
C ARG A 65 1.19 -12.89 4.71
N GLN A 66 0.17 -13.56 5.26
CA GLN A 66 -1.19 -13.01 5.33
C GLN A 66 -1.27 -11.75 6.22
N LEU A 67 -0.32 -11.56 7.13
CA LEU A 67 -0.23 -10.37 7.98
C LEU A 67 0.38 -9.16 7.27
N THR A 68 0.82 -9.30 6.01
CA THR A 68 1.50 -8.24 5.27
C THR A 68 0.69 -7.82 4.05
N MET A 69 0.83 -6.54 3.67
CA MET A 69 0.38 -6.02 2.39
C MET A 69 1.18 -6.62 1.21
N ASP A 70 2.30 -7.32 1.44
CA ASP A 70 3.11 -7.87 0.35
C ASP A 70 2.42 -9.01 -0.42
N ARG A 71 1.35 -9.57 0.15
CA ARG A 71 0.43 -10.47 -0.55
C ARG A 71 -0.35 -9.77 -1.66
N ASP A 72 -0.55 -8.45 -1.55
CA ASP A 72 -1.38 -7.70 -2.48
C ASP A 72 -0.59 -7.30 -3.74
N PRO A 73 -1.25 -7.23 -4.92
CA PRO A 73 -0.59 -6.78 -6.13
C PRO A 73 -0.21 -5.30 -6.05
N PRO A 74 0.75 -4.83 -6.87
CA PRO A 74 1.16 -3.42 -6.88
C PRO A 74 0.04 -2.41 -7.12
N THR A 75 -1.06 -2.80 -7.77
CA THR A 75 -2.25 -1.96 -7.92
C THR A 75 -2.88 -1.58 -6.58
N VAL A 76 -2.78 -2.44 -5.56
CA VAL A 76 -3.27 -2.19 -4.20
C VAL A 76 -2.15 -1.58 -3.35
N ARG A 77 -1.04 -2.29 -3.16
CA ARG A 77 0.03 -1.88 -2.23
C ARG A 77 0.98 -0.78 -2.75
N GLY A 78 0.93 -0.46 -4.03
CA GLY A 78 1.96 0.35 -4.70
C GLY A 78 3.17 -0.48 -5.11
N ARG A 79 4.17 0.16 -5.72
CA ARG A 79 5.43 -0.52 -6.06
C ARG A 79 6.42 -0.23 -4.92
N GLY A 80 7.17 -1.21 -4.45
CA GLY A 80 8.22 -0.99 -3.43
C GLY A 80 7.75 -0.39 -2.08
N PRO A 81 8.70 -0.15 -1.15
CA PRO A 81 8.41 0.35 0.20
C PRO A 81 7.91 1.80 0.18
N THR A 82 8.36 2.59 -0.80
CA THR A 82 8.08 4.03 -0.93
C THR A 82 7.42 4.42 -2.25
N HIS A 83 7.29 3.48 -3.20
CA HIS A 83 7.02 3.80 -4.60
C HIS A 83 5.53 3.72 -4.99
N ARG A 84 5.19 4.62 -5.89
CA ARG A 84 3.86 5.20 -6.11
C ARG A 84 3.00 4.35 -7.07
N GLY A 85 1.68 4.57 -7.06
CA GLY A 85 0.76 4.06 -8.09
C GLY A 85 -0.29 3.04 -7.62
N GLY A 86 -0.38 2.77 -6.32
CA GLY A 86 -1.41 1.90 -5.73
C GLY A 86 -2.52 2.66 -5.00
N TRP A 87 -3.27 1.95 -4.17
CA TRP A 87 -4.30 2.48 -3.25
C TRP A 87 -3.81 2.66 -1.81
N ARG A 88 -2.60 2.18 -1.50
CA ARG A 88 -1.97 2.33 -0.18
C ARG A 88 -1.80 3.80 0.21
N LEU A 89 -2.09 4.11 1.46
CA LEU A 89 -1.89 5.42 2.09
C LEU A 89 -0.44 5.57 2.61
N HIS A 90 -0.08 6.74 3.13
CA HIS A 90 1.24 6.91 3.75
C HIS A 90 1.37 6.01 4.97
N PHE A 91 2.49 5.31 5.12
CA PHE A 91 2.75 4.42 6.24
C PHE A 91 2.94 5.16 7.58
N SER A 92 3.18 6.47 7.56
CA SER A 92 3.30 7.26 8.80
C SER A 92 1.97 7.62 9.44
N VAL A 93 0.84 7.37 8.75
CA VAL A 93 -0.50 7.65 9.26
C VAL A 93 -1.16 6.33 9.57
N GLU A 94 -1.34 6.06 10.85
CA GLU A 94 -2.09 4.89 11.30
C GLU A 94 -3.58 5.22 11.35
N TRP A 95 -4.39 4.39 10.70
CA TRP A 95 -5.85 4.53 10.69
C TRP A 95 -6.50 3.57 11.68
N MET A 96 -7.46 4.07 12.44
CA MET A 96 -8.17 3.29 13.45
C MET A 96 -9.68 3.51 13.43
N CYS A 97 -10.41 2.52 13.93
CA CYS A 97 -11.84 2.65 14.18
C CYS A 97 -12.05 3.28 15.56
N PRO A 98 -12.72 4.44 15.67
CA PRO A 98 -12.97 5.07 16.96
C PRO A 98 -13.81 4.19 17.92
N GLY A 99 -14.67 3.31 17.40
CA GLY A 99 -15.59 2.52 18.23
C GLY A 99 -15.08 1.14 18.69
N CYS A 100 -14.28 0.43 17.87
CA CYS A 100 -13.81 -0.91 18.24
C CYS A 100 -12.33 -0.99 18.58
N THR A 101 -11.48 -0.09 18.06
CA THR A 101 -10.04 -0.20 18.29
C THR A 101 -9.67 -0.12 19.76
N ALA A 102 -10.09 0.93 20.47
CA ALA A 102 -9.69 1.13 21.86
C ALA A 102 -10.15 -0.02 22.76
N ARG A 103 -11.31 -0.62 22.44
CA ARG A 103 -11.91 -1.72 23.20
C ARG A 103 -11.32 -3.10 22.88
N THR A 104 -10.94 -3.35 21.63
CA THR A 104 -10.64 -4.72 21.14
C THR A 104 -9.23 -4.87 20.55
N GLY A 105 -8.54 -3.76 20.33
CA GLY A 105 -7.30 -3.69 19.56
C GLY A 105 -7.48 -4.03 18.07
N ARG A 106 -8.71 -4.07 17.53
CA ARG A 106 -8.93 -4.43 16.12
C ARG A 106 -8.29 -3.41 15.18
N ARG A 107 -7.58 -3.97 14.20
CA ARG A 107 -6.88 -3.32 13.09
C ARG A 107 -7.07 -4.21 11.86
N GLU A 108 -7.06 -3.61 10.66
CA GLU A 108 -7.13 -4.34 9.41
C GLU A 108 -6.12 -3.78 8.40
N LEU A 109 -5.49 -4.66 7.62
CA LEU A 109 -4.52 -4.32 6.59
C LEU A 109 -5.08 -3.31 5.58
N LEU A 110 -6.32 -3.53 5.13
CA LEU A 110 -6.95 -2.65 4.15
C LEU A 110 -7.27 -1.25 4.68
N TRP A 111 -7.25 -1.02 5.99
CA TRP A 111 -7.35 0.33 6.57
C TRP A 111 -6.12 1.19 6.23
N GLN A 112 -5.00 0.56 5.85
CA GLN A 112 -3.82 1.24 5.31
C GLN A 112 -3.97 1.63 3.83
N THR A 113 -5.18 1.50 3.27
CA THR A 113 -5.48 1.82 1.88
C THR A 113 -6.69 2.73 1.79
N ALA A 114 -6.77 3.52 0.73
CA ALA A 114 -7.94 4.33 0.42
C ALA A 114 -9.17 3.50 -0.05
N LEU A 115 -9.04 2.17 -0.19
CA LEU A 115 -10.15 1.29 -0.58
C LEU A 115 -11.10 1.00 0.58
N SER A 116 -10.63 1.08 1.82
CA SER A 116 -11.42 0.80 3.02
C SER A 116 -11.28 1.91 4.06
N PRO A 117 -11.88 3.10 3.80
CA PRO A 117 -11.83 4.24 4.73
C PRO A 117 -12.83 4.09 5.90
N VAL A 118 -13.44 2.92 6.10
CA VAL A 118 -14.50 2.69 7.09
C VAL A 118 -14.25 1.41 7.87
N CYS A 119 -14.71 1.37 9.12
CA CYS A 119 -14.90 0.12 9.83
C CYS A 119 -16.26 -0.46 9.47
N ARG A 120 -16.30 -1.59 8.74
CA ARG A 120 -17.55 -2.24 8.31
C ARG A 120 -18.37 -2.82 9.48
N GLU A 121 -17.71 -3.20 10.55
CA GLU A 121 -18.35 -3.68 11.78
C GLU A 121 -19.12 -2.56 12.48
N CYS A 122 -18.43 -1.46 12.77
CA CYS A 122 -18.99 -0.33 13.50
C CYS A 122 -19.80 0.62 12.61
N ARG A 123 -19.68 0.50 11.28
CA ARG A 123 -20.29 1.40 10.28
C ARG A 123 -19.89 2.86 10.50
N VAL A 124 -18.61 3.10 10.74
CA VAL A 124 -18.05 4.44 10.96
C VAL A 124 -16.82 4.70 10.09
N LEU A 125 -16.53 5.96 9.81
CA LEU A 125 -15.28 6.36 9.17
C LEU A 125 -14.08 6.11 10.08
N LEU A 126 -12.97 5.72 9.46
CA LEU A 126 -11.69 5.60 10.14
C LEU A 126 -11.10 6.98 10.41
N VAL A 127 -10.36 7.08 11.50
CA VAL A 127 -9.68 8.31 11.92
C VAL A 127 -8.18 8.04 12.07
N PRO A 128 -7.32 9.05 11.84
CA PRO A 128 -5.91 8.95 12.21
C PRO A 128 -5.75 8.72 13.72
N ALA A 129 -4.84 7.82 14.11
CA ALA A 129 -4.64 7.43 15.50
C ALA A 129 -4.10 8.55 16.40
N ASP A 130 -3.46 9.57 15.83
CA ASP A 130 -2.96 10.74 16.52
C ASP A 130 -4.06 11.78 16.85
N ARG A 131 -5.22 11.69 16.20
CA ARG A 131 -6.36 12.58 16.47
C ARG A 131 -7.17 12.07 17.65
N ARG A 132 -7.03 12.77 18.77
CA ARG A 132 -7.84 12.53 19.98
C ARG A 132 -9.24 13.13 19.82
N ALA A 133 -10.22 12.52 20.51
CA ALA A 133 -11.58 13.03 20.67
C ALA A 133 -12.39 13.25 19.37
N VAL A 134 -12.14 12.48 18.31
CA VAL A 134 -12.98 12.51 17.12
C VAL A 134 -14.25 11.69 17.37
N SER A 135 -15.41 12.33 17.27
CA SER A 135 -16.70 11.65 17.38
C SER A 135 -16.88 10.62 16.27
N GLU A 136 -17.53 9.50 16.60
CA GLU A 136 -17.88 8.47 15.63
C GLU A 136 -18.77 9.04 14.53
N GLN A 137 -18.27 9.04 13.30
CA GLN A 137 -19.06 9.44 12.14
C GLN A 137 -19.66 8.22 11.47
N LYS A 138 -20.98 8.06 11.61
CA LYS A 138 -21.77 7.06 10.89
C LYS A 138 -21.65 7.26 9.38
N VAL A 139 -21.54 6.17 8.64
CA VAL A 139 -21.53 6.19 7.18
C VAL A 139 -22.86 5.77 6.59
N SER A 140 -23.17 6.26 5.39
CA SER A 140 -24.35 5.82 4.64
C SER A 140 -24.17 4.38 4.14
N GLU A 141 -25.27 3.64 4.01
CA GLU A 141 -25.27 2.27 3.49
C GLU A 141 -24.68 2.21 2.07
N ARG A 142 -24.93 3.21 1.23
CA ARG A 142 -24.32 3.30 -0.11
C ARG A 142 -22.78 3.32 -0.08
N LEU A 143 -22.19 3.99 0.91
CA LEU A 143 -20.73 3.99 1.07
C LEU A 143 -20.25 2.63 1.58
N LEU A 144 -20.97 1.99 2.48
CA LEU A 144 -20.66 0.63 2.96
C LEU A 144 -20.70 -0.39 1.81
N ASP A 145 -21.70 -0.32 0.93
CA ASP A 145 -21.82 -1.17 -0.25
C ASP A 145 -20.63 -0.98 -1.19
N LEU A 146 -20.27 0.28 -1.46
CA LEU A 146 -19.11 0.60 -2.31
C LEU A 146 -17.81 0.05 -1.70
N VAL A 147 -17.59 0.25 -0.39
CA VAL A 147 -16.41 -0.29 0.30
C VAL A 147 -16.41 -1.81 0.27
N GLY A 148 -17.57 -2.46 0.41
CA GLY A 148 -17.72 -3.90 0.26
C GLY A 148 -17.22 -4.37 -1.11
N VAL A 149 -17.68 -3.74 -2.19
CA VAL A 149 -17.24 -4.04 -3.56
C VAL A 149 -15.73 -3.82 -3.73
N LEU A 150 -15.19 -2.70 -3.22
CA LEU A 150 -13.77 -2.38 -3.33
C LEU A 150 -12.89 -3.36 -2.55
N THR A 151 -13.33 -3.79 -1.36
CA THR A 151 -12.65 -4.79 -0.53
C THR A 151 -12.63 -6.15 -1.23
N SER A 152 -13.77 -6.61 -1.74
CA SER A 152 -13.83 -7.87 -2.49
C SER A 152 -12.99 -7.83 -3.77
N LEU A 153 -12.90 -6.66 -4.44
CA LEU A 153 -12.00 -6.48 -5.57
C LEU A 153 -10.53 -6.53 -5.14
N ALA A 154 -10.17 -5.97 -3.99
CA ALA A 154 -8.80 -6.03 -3.46
C ALA A 154 -8.39 -7.48 -3.19
N GLU A 155 -9.23 -8.25 -2.50
CA GLU A 155 -9.01 -9.68 -2.23
C GLU A 155 -8.90 -10.49 -3.53
N ALA A 156 -9.87 -10.34 -4.44
CA ALA A 156 -9.85 -11.03 -5.73
C ALA A 156 -8.64 -10.63 -6.59
N SER A 157 -8.08 -9.44 -6.39
CA SER A 157 -6.92 -8.97 -7.16
C SER A 157 -5.64 -9.75 -6.87
N ILE A 158 -5.58 -10.49 -5.76
CA ILE A 158 -4.44 -11.37 -5.44
C ILE A 158 -4.27 -12.40 -6.56
N THR A 159 -5.37 -13.03 -7.01
CA THR A 159 -5.35 -14.11 -8.01
C THR A 159 -5.85 -13.67 -9.39
N HIS A 160 -6.73 -12.68 -9.49
CA HIS A 160 -7.43 -12.34 -10.73
C HIS A 160 -6.99 -11.01 -11.36
N GLN A 161 -6.44 -11.08 -12.57
CA GLN A 161 -6.02 -9.91 -13.34
C GLN A 161 -7.18 -8.94 -13.65
N SER A 162 -8.40 -9.45 -13.87
CA SER A 162 -9.59 -8.62 -14.14
C SER A 162 -9.92 -7.70 -12.96
N ALA A 163 -9.79 -8.17 -11.72
CA ALA A 163 -9.97 -7.36 -10.52
C ALA A 163 -8.91 -6.25 -10.43
N ARG A 164 -7.65 -6.56 -10.74
CA ARG A 164 -6.57 -5.56 -10.82
C ARG A 164 -6.86 -4.46 -11.85
N VAL A 165 -7.36 -4.84 -13.03
CA VAL A 165 -7.73 -3.87 -14.07
C VAL A 165 -8.88 -2.98 -13.62
N ARG A 166 -9.91 -3.54 -12.97
CA ARG A 166 -11.04 -2.78 -12.42
C ARG A 166 -10.60 -1.79 -11.34
N LEU A 167 -9.76 -2.21 -10.39
CA LEU A 167 -9.19 -1.32 -9.38
C LEU A 167 -8.35 -0.20 -10.01
N GLY A 168 -7.56 -0.51 -11.03
CA GLY A 168 -6.81 0.51 -11.79
C GLY A 168 -7.73 1.51 -12.49
N ALA A 169 -8.87 1.06 -13.02
CA ALA A 169 -9.86 1.96 -13.63
C ALA A 169 -10.52 2.87 -12.60
N PHE A 170 -10.94 2.35 -11.44
CA PHE A 170 -11.47 3.17 -10.35
C PHE A 170 -10.46 4.22 -9.89
N ARG A 171 -9.17 3.84 -9.78
CA ARG A 171 -8.12 4.78 -9.36
C ARG A 171 -8.00 5.95 -10.34
N ARG A 172 -8.07 5.68 -11.64
CA ARG A 172 -8.06 6.73 -12.69
C ARG A 172 -9.30 7.63 -12.60
N VAL A 173 -10.48 7.07 -12.32
CA VAL A 173 -11.69 7.88 -12.12
C VAL A 173 -11.51 8.80 -10.91
N CYS A 174 -11.03 8.27 -9.77
CA CYS A 174 -10.75 9.08 -8.59
C CYS A 174 -9.73 10.19 -8.87
N ALA A 175 -8.70 9.91 -9.67
CA ALA A 175 -7.71 10.91 -10.07
C ALA A 175 -8.34 12.05 -10.89
N VAL A 176 -9.19 11.74 -11.87
CA VAL A 176 -9.92 12.74 -12.66
C VAL A 176 -10.85 13.55 -11.77
N VAL A 177 -11.63 12.85 -10.93
CA VAL A 177 -12.56 13.47 -9.98
C VAL A 177 -11.83 14.43 -9.03
N ALA A 178 -10.67 14.02 -8.51
CA ALA A 178 -9.87 14.83 -7.61
C ALA A 178 -9.39 16.17 -8.23
N GLN A 179 -9.17 16.20 -9.55
CA GLN A 179 -8.84 17.44 -10.26
C GLN A 179 -10.04 18.39 -10.39
N THR A 180 -11.26 17.84 -10.35
CA THR A 180 -12.51 18.61 -10.51
C THR A 180 -13.13 19.06 -9.19
N ILE A 181 -12.51 18.77 -8.05
CA ILE A 181 -13.02 19.25 -6.77
C ILE A 181 -12.78 20.77 -6.71
N ASP A 182 -13.85 21.50 -6.43
CA ASP A 182 -13.91 22.93 -6.18
C ASP A 182 -14.93 23.23 -5.06
N ASP A 183 -15.26 24.50 -4.86
CA ASP A 183 -16.24 24.99 -3.89
C ASP A 183 -17.71 24.69 -4.28
N GLN A 184 -17.96 24.24 -5.52
CA GLN A 184 -19.28 23.85 -6.03
C GLN A 184 -19.57 22.35 -5.81
N TRP A 185 -18.59 21.60 -5.29
CA TRP A 185 -18.79 20.19 -4.96
C TRP A 185 -19.86 20.01 -3.87
N PRO A 186 -20.65 18.93 -3.92
CA PRO A 186 -21.71 18.69 -2.94
C PRO A 186 -21.20 18.79 -1.51
N ASP A 187 -22.04 19.33 -0.63
CA ASP A 187 -21.71 19.53 0.77
C ASP A 187 -21.11 18.26 1.38
N ARG A 188 -19.88 18.42 1.88
CA ARG A 188 -19.19 17.35 2.56
C ARG A 188 -19.85 17.15 3.92
N PRO A 189 -20.06 15.90 4.36
CA PRO A 189 -20.48 15.64 5.73
C PRO A 189 -19.60 16.44 6.72
N SER A 190 -20.21 17.26 7.55
CA SER A 190 -19.53 18.22 8.45
C SER A 190 -18.55 17.56 9.42
N SER A 191 -18.72 16.27 9.66
CA SER A 191 -17.88 15.41 10.50
C SER A 191 -16.58 14.94 9.82
N LEU A 192 -16.42 15.14 8.51
CA LEU A 192 -15.16 14.85 7.83
C LEU A 192 -14.15 16.01 8.03
N PRO A 193 -12.84 15.72 8.14
CA PRO A 193 -11.81 16.75 8.22
C PRO A 193 -11.90 17.74 7.06
N ILE A 194 -11.58 19.01 7.28
CA ILE A 194 -11.51 20.03 6.20
C ILE A 194 -10.73 19.47 5.01
N LEU A 195 -11.30 19.62 3.81
CA LEU A 195 -10.68 19.13 2.59
C LEU A 195 -9.48 20.02 2.24
N ASP A 196 -8.27 19.47 2.33
CA ASP A 196 -7.12 20.10 1.69
C ASP A 196 -7.24 19.89 0.18
N MET A 197 -7.78 20.90 -0.50
CA MET A 197 -7.99 20.91 -1.95
C MET A 197 -6.68 20.75 -2.72
N ALA A 198 -5.59 21.32 -2.21
CA ALA A 198 -4.29 21.25 -2.84
C ALA A 198 -3.73 19.82 -2.74
N ALA A 199 -3.87 19.17 -1.58
CA ALA A 199 -3.51 17.77 -1.41
C ALA A 199 -4.42 16.83 -2.22
N ALA A 200 -5.73 17.11 -2.27
CA ALA A 200 -6.69 16.31 -3.04
C ALA A 200 -6.36 16.34 -4.54
N ARG A 201 -6.09 17.51 -5.12
CA ARG A 201 -5.66 17.63 -6.53
C ARG A 201 -4.32 16.92 -6.81
N ARG A 202 -3.52 16.72 -5.77
CA ARG A 202 -2.30 15.93 -5.82
C ARG A 202 -2.53 14.47 -5.37
N TRP A 203 -3.75 13.93 -5.42
CA TRP A 203 -4.03 12.56 -4.97
C TRP A 203 -3.15 11.50 -5.65
N GLU A 204 -2.83 11.68 -6.93
CA GLU A 204 -1.86 10.80 -7.61
C GLU A 204 -0.40 11.09 -7.24
N SER A 205 -0.15 12.31 -6.75
CA SER A 205 1.14 12.90 -6.43
C SER A 205 1.23 13.06 -4.92
N PHE A 206 1.56 11.98 -4.18
CA PHE A 206 1.90 12.12 -2.75
C PHE A 206 2.85 13.32 -2.57
N PRO A 207 2.46 14.38 -1.84
CA PRO A 207 3.39 15.46 -1.55
C PRO A 207 4.55 14.82 -0.77
N ALA A 208 5.79 15.14 -1.18
CA ALA A 208 6.92 14.84 -0.32
C ALA A 208 6.67 15.47 1.05
N PRO A 209 7.12 14.86 2.17
CA PRO A 209 7.11 15.56 3.44
C PRO A 209 7.75 16.93 3.21
N THR A 210 7.02 17.99 3.54
CA THR A 210 7.54 19.35 3.52
C THR A 210 8.87 19.34 4.27
N GLN A 211 9.89 19.97 3.69
CA GLN A 211 11.27 19.98 4.18
C GLN A 211 11.47 20.54 5.60
N GLU A 212 10.39 20.89 6.29
CA GLU A 212 10.41 21.44 7.64
C GLU A 212 10.55 20.38 8.75
N GLN A 213 10.60 19.09 8.38
CA GLN A 213 11.01 18.00 9.27
C GLN A 213 12.14 17.19 8.62
N SER A 214 13.29 17.83 8.40
CA SER A 214 14.50 17.15 7.94
C SER A 214 15.14 16.35 9.09
N PRO A 215 15.39 15.03 8.95
CA PRO A 215 16.05 14.19 9.95
C PRO A 215 17.58 14.37 9.96
N SER A 216 18.04 15.62 9.82
CA SER A 216 19.46 15.98 9.88
C SER A 216 20.11 15.74 11.25
N SER A 217 19.32 15.41 12.27
CA SER A 217 19.78 15.06 13.62
C SER A 217 20.33 13.63 13.77
N TRP A 218 20.27 12.77 12.73
CA TRP A 218 20.84 11.40 12.80
C TRP A 218 22.29 11.27 12.31
N ARG A 219 22.99 12.36 12.00
CA ARG A 219 24.45 12.30 11.90
C ARG A 219 25.04 12.35 13.31
N ARG A 220 25.42 11.19 13.84
CA ARG A 220 26.41 11.15 14.92
C ARG A 220 27.70 11.83 14.43
N PRO A 221 28.30 12.74 15.19
CA PRO A 221 29.62 13.29 14.85
C PRO A 221 30.66 12.17 14.96
N HIS A 222 31.40 11.94 13.87
CA HIS A 222 32.67 11.23 13.98
C HIS A 222 33.64 12.12 14.79
N PRO A 223 34.33 11.61 15.82
CA PRO A 223 35.37 12.40 16.47
C PRO A 223 36.52 12.63 15.46
N PRO A 224 37.11 13.83 15.43
CA PRO A 224 38.26 14.10 14.57
C PRO A 224 39.47 13.32 15.08
N CYS A 225 39.99 12.40 14.27
CA CYS A 225 41.33 11.84 14.48
C CYS A 225 42.36 12.94 14.27
N THR A 226 42.87 13.49 15.37
CA THR A 226 44.05 14.36 15.39
C THR A 226 45.34 13.53 15.42
N ARG A 227 46.27 13.91 14.52
CA ARG A 227 47.75 13.78 14.49
C ARG A 227 48.24 13.08 13.23
N ALA A 228 48.83 13.80 12.28
CA ALA A 228 50.18 14.39 12.26
C ALA A 228 51.28 13.34 11.96
N THR A 229 51.77 13.42 10.72
CA THR A 229 53.17 13.39 10.27
C THR A 229 54.16 12.45 10.97
N THR A 230 54.63 11.39 10.28
CA THR A 230 56.01 11.24 9.75
C THR A 230 56.28 9.80 9.28
N GLY A 231 56.78 9.66 8.04
CA GLY A 231 57.99 8.89 7.70
C GLY A 231 57.97 7.35 7.66
N THR A 232 58.43 6.83 6.50
CA THR A 232 59.10 5.51 6.28
C THR A 232 58.20 4.27 6.45
N GLY A 233 57.91 3.44 5.44
CA GLY A 233 58.73 2.92 4.35
C GLY A 233 58.97 1.44 4.61
N CYS A 234 58.37 0.54 3.81
CA CYS A 234 58.87 -0.82 3.58
C CYS A 234 58.17 -1.48 2.37
N CYS A 235 59.01 -2.11 1.55
CA CYS A 235 58.80 -2.60 0.19
C CYS A 235 58.29 -4.06 0.11
N ALA A 236 57.70 -4.42 -1.04
CA ALA A 236 58.10 -5.53 -1.94
C ALA A 236 56.95 -5.79 -2.97
N LYS A 237 57.12 -5.53 -4.28
CA LYS A 237 57.66 -6.40 -5.37
C LYS A 237 56.93 -7.76 -5.47
N ALA A 238 56.49 -8.31 -6.61
CA ALA A 238 56.91 -8.14 -8.01
C ALA A 238 56.02 -8.97 -9.00
N HIS A 239 55.92 -8.51 -10.26
CA HIS A 239 55.94 -9.23 -11.58
C HIS A 239 54.94 -10.39 -11.89
N ASN A 240 54.45 -10.71 -13.11
CA ASN A 240 54.64 -10.35 -14.54
C ASN A 240 53.43 -10.96 -15.35
N VAL A 241 52.80 -10.28 -16.32
CA VAL A 241 53.00 -10.24 -17.81
C VAL A 241 52.31 -11.34 -18.67
N ALA A 242 51.44 -10.85 -19.57
CA ALA A 242 51.06 -11.24 -20.96
C ALA A 242 50.49 -12.62 -21.34
N ALA A 243 49.40 -12.62 -22.12
CA ALA A 243 49.44 -12.82 -23.58
C ALA A 243 48.06 -12.62 -24.26
N ALA A 244 48.12 -12.13 -25.50
CA ALA A 244 47.03 -11.65 -26.35
C ALA A 244 46.35 -12.75 -27.19
N GLY A 245 45.22 -12.40 -27.84
CA GLY A 245 44.71 -13.17 -28.98
C GLY A 245 43.28 -12.85 -29.40
N THR A 246 43.09 -11.87 -30.27
CA THR A 246 41.90 -11.75 -31.14
C THR A 246 42.04 -12.71 -32.34
N PRO A 247 40.94 -13.17 -32.96
CA PRO A 247 40.83 -12.86 -34.39
C PRO A 247 39.42 -12.54 -34.90
N SER A 248 39.43 -11.80 -36.00
CA SER A 248 38.35 -11.49 -36.94
C SER A 248 38.18 -12.60 -37.99
N ARG A 249 36.93 -12.90 -38.43
CA ARG A 249 36.56 -13.03 -39.85
C ARG A 249 35.06 -13.27 -40.10
N SER A 250 34.68 -13.01 -41.34
CA SER A 250 33.37 -12.68 -41.90
C SER A 250 32.65 -13.79 -42.70
N ARG A 251 31.33 -13.61 -42.88
CA ARG A 251 30.46 -13.83 -44.08
C ARG A 251 30.07 -15.25 -44.56
N ARG A 252 28.74 -15.51 -44.56
CA ARG A 252 27.78 -15.79 -45.70
C ARG A 252 26.58 -16.59 -45.13
N SER A 253 25.36 -16.05 -45.13
CA SER A 253 24.33 -16.07 -46.20
C SER A 253 23.70 -17.44 -46.47
N THR A 254 22.44 -17.63 -46.06
CA THR A 254 21.32 -18.15 -46.89
C THR A 254 19.99 -18.01 -46.13
N SER A 255 19.00 -17.36 -46.76
CA SER A 255 17.56 -17.53 -46.48
C SER A 255 17.03 -18.69 -47.34
N PRO A 256 15.84 -19.23 -47.05
CA PRO A 256 14.67 -18.73 -47.78
C PRO A 256 13.37 -18.63 -46.96
N THR A 257 12.51 -17.73 -47.43
CA THR A 257 11.09 -17.56 -47.13
C THR A 257 10.26 -18.67 -47.81
N PRO A 258 9.02 -18.93 -47.35
CA PRO A 258 7.91 -18.75 -48.27
C PRO A 258 6.72 -18.01 -47.67
N ALA A 259 5.99 -17.35 -48.57
CA ALA A 259 4.84 -16.49 -48.36
C ALA A 259 3.53 -17.27 -48.14
N ALA A 260 2.58 -16.63 -47.48
CA ALA A 260 1.15 -16.84 -47.72
C ALA A 260 0.39 -15.52 -47.53
N THR A 261 -0.42 -15.20 -48.54
CA THR A 261 -1.18 -13.98 -48.79
C THR A 261 -2.65 -14.18 -48.39
N TYR A 262 -3.43 -13.08 -48.36
CA TYR A 262 -4.91 -12.94 -48.22
C TYR A 262 -5.41 -12.95 -46.74
N LEU A 263 -6.39 -12.14 -46.28
CA LEU A 263 -7.40 -11.30 -46.93
C LEU A 263 -7.89 -10.18 -46.00
N SER A 264 -8.20 -9.05 -46.63
CA SER A 264 -8.95 -7.91 -46.13
C SER A 264 -10.32 -8.31 -45.54
N GLY A 265 -10.71 -7.71 -44.41
CA GLY A 265 -12.02 -7.90 -43.80
C GLY A 265 -12.47 -6.69 -42.99
N HIS A 266 -13.09 -5.72 -43.67
CA HIS A 266 -13.87 -4.65 -43.03
C HIS A 266 -14.98 -5.24 -42.17
N ARG A 267 -15.00 -4.95 -40.86
CA ARG A 267 -16.23 -4.93 -40.07
C ARG A 267 -16.28 -3.74 -39.11
N ARG A 268 -17.03 -2.72 -39.55
CA ARG A 268 -17.70 -1.75 -38.66
C ARG A 268 -18.75 -2.51 -37.83
N ARG A 269 -18.66 -2.49 -36.49
CA ARG A 269 -19.81 -2.58 -35.56
C ARG A 269 -19.44 -1.84 -34.28
N ARG A 270 -19.98 -0.63 -34.12
CA ARG A 270 -21.12 -0.25 -33.25
C ARG A 270 -20.73 -0.11 -31.77
N ARG A 271 -20.72 1.16 -31.33
CA ARG A 271 -20.75 1.60 -29.94
C ARG A 271 -21.92 0.92 -29.19
N PRO A 272 -21.73 0.48 -27.94
CA PRO A 272 -22.85 0.34 -27.01
C PRO A 272 -23.19 1.72 -26.45
N SER A 273 -24.46 2.07 -26.63
CA SER A 273 -25.19 3.19 -26.07
C SER A 273 -25.13 3.22 -24.53
N ARG A 274 -24.91 4.43 -24.00
CA ARG A 274 -25.25 4.76 -22.61
C ARG A 274 -26.77 4.64 -22.45
N PHE A 275 -27.21 3.77 -21.55
CA PHE A 275 -28.57 3.77 -21.01
C PHE A 275 -28.45 3.79 -19.49
N TRP A 276 -28.71 4.96 -18.91
CA TRP A 276 -29.10 5.10 -17.51
C TRP A 276 -30.63 5.22 -17.53
N PRO A 277 -31.40 4.38 -16.82
CA PRO A 277 -32.82 4.61 -16.68
C PRO A 277 -33.04 5.78 -15.72
N ALA A 278 -33.76 6.79 -16.21
CA ALA A 278 -34.37 7.83 -15.40
C ALA A 278 -35.50 7.20 -14.58
N SER A 279 -35.38 7.18 -13.25
CA SER A 279 -36.49 6.87 -12.37
C SER A 279 -37.41 8.08 -12.29
N THR A 280 -38.51 8.01 -13.02
CA THR A 280 -39.73 8.77 -12.78
C THR A 280 -40.30 8.40 -11.42
N ALA A 281 -40.29 9.34 -10.47
CA ALA A 281 -41.22 9.35 -9.35
C ALA A 281 -41.98 10.68 -9.40
N ARG A 282 -43.23 10.60 -9.83
CA ARG A 282 -44.22 11.66 -9.82
C ARG A 282 -45.30 11.20 -8.85
N THR A 283 -45.45 11.87 -7.71
CA THR A 283 -46.68 11.84 -6.92
C THR A 283 -46.87 13.18 -6.21
N PRO A 284 -48.12 13.64 -6.05
CA PRO A 284 -48.45 15.06 -5.98
C PRO A 284 -48.60 15.58 -4.56
N ALA A 285 -48.72 16.91 -4.51
CA ALA A 285 -49.08 17.73 -3.37
C ALA A 285 -50.29 17.22 -2.58
N ALA A 286 -50.23 17.40 -1.26
CA ALA A 286 -51.39 17.49 -0.40
C ALA A 286 -51.33 18.83 0.36
N CYS A 287 -52.28 19.71 0.04
CA CYS A 287 -52.74 20.83 0.86
C CYS A 287 -53.29 20.28 2.19
N SER A 288 -52.95 20.86 3.34
CA SER A 288 -53.70 21.93 4.02
C SER A 288 -55.20 21.63 4.16
N GLY A 289 -55.60 21.26 5.38
CA GLY A 289 -56.95 20.97 5.84
C GLY A 289 -56.90 20.30 7.20
#